data_AF-A0A227J0H8-F1
#
_entry.id   AF-A0A227J0H8-F1
#
_cell.length_a   1.000
_cell.length_b   1.000
_cell.length_c   1.000
_cell.angle_alpha   90.00
_cell.angle_beta   90.00
_cell.angle_gamma   90.00
#
_symmetry.space_group_name_H-M   'P 1'
#
loop_
_entity.id
_entity.type
_entity.pdbx_description
1 polymer ?
#
loop_
_entity_poly.entity_id
_entity_poly.type
_entity_poly.pdbx_seq_one_letter_code
_entity_poly.pdbx_strand_id
1 'polypeptide(L)'
;EIMKQHTIKGYELLNMKEGDITKLAAVVAHEHHEKWDGTGYPNNLKGEDIHLFARIVAIADVFDALLTERCYKRAWTINEVVDWFKLEQGK
;
A
#
# COMPACT_ATOMS: atom_id res chain seq x y z
N GLU A 1 -15.11 -4.74 -4.02
CA GLU A 1 -14.69 -5.51 -5.21
C GLU A 1 -14.01 -4.72 -6.31
N ILE A 2 -14.72 -3.92 -7.13
CA ILE A 2 -14.11 -3.35 -8.35
C ILE A 2 -12.87 -2.49 -8.06
N MET A 3 -12.90 -1.62 -7.04
CA MET A 3 -11.75 -0.76 -6.73
C MET A 3 -10.50 -1.55 -6.34
N LYS A 4 -10.65 -2.67 -5.62
CA LYS A 4 -9.50 -3.50 -5.18
C LYS A 4 -8.75 -4.13 -6.36
N GLN A 5 -9.42 -4.31 -7.50
CA GLN A 5 -8.85 -4.93 -8.70
C GLN A 5 -7.71 -4.11 -9.34
N HIS A 6 -7.48 -2.86 -8.94
CA HIS A 6 -6.36 -2.09 -9.48
C HIS A 6 -5.00 -2.70 -9.08
N THR A 7 -4.92 -3.40 -7.95
CA THR A 7 -3.71 -4.13 -7.53
C THR A 7 -3.35 -5.24 -8.51
N ILE A 8 -4.36 -6.01 -8.94
CA ILE A 8 -4.23 -7.11 -9.91
C ILE A 8 -3.93 -6.55 -11.30
N LYS A 9 -4.75 -5.60 -11.78
CA LYS A 9 -4.59 -5.01 -13.12
C LYS A 9 -3.28 -4.24 -13.27
N GLY A 10 -2.83 -3.56 -12.21
CA GLY A 10 -1.54 -2.86 -12.17
C GLY A 10 -0.38 -3.85 -12.27
N TYR A 11 -0.43 -4.95 -11.51
CA TYR A 11 0.54 -6.03 -11.63
C TYR A 11 0.57 -6.61 -13.05
N GLU A 12 -0.58 -6.96 -13.62
CA GLU A 12 -0.67 -7.51 -14.98
C GLU A 12 -0.05 -6.57 -16.03
N LEU A 13 -0.40 -5.27 -15.97
CA LEU A 13 0.11 -4.27 -16.90
C LEU A 13 1.63 -4.11 -16.82
N LEU A 14 2.18 -4.09 -15.61
CA LEU A 14 3.61 -3.89 -15.39
C LEU A 14 4.42 -5.17 -15.64
N ASN A 15 3.88 -6.33 -15.28
CA ASN A 15 4.57 -7.61 -15.42
C ASN A 15 4.73 -8.05 -16.90
N MET A 16 3.98 -7.46 -17.84
CA MET A 16 4.15 -7.68 -19.28
C MET A 16 5.49 -7.17 -19.84
N LYS A 17 6.17 -6.26 -19.14
CA LYS A 17 7.42 -5.66 -19.58
C LYS A 17 8.62 -6.30 -18.88
N GLU A 18 9.73 -6.40 -19.61
CA GLU A 18 11.01 -6.84 -19.07
C GLU A 18 11.76 -5.70 -18.36
N GLY A 19 12.63 -6.07 -17.42
CA GLY A 19 13.49 -5.16 -16.67
C GLY A 19 13.24 -5.18 -15.16
N ASP A 20 14.33 -5.18 -14.40
CA ASP A 20 14.32 -5.39 -12.94
C ASP A 20 13.42 -4.39 -12.20
N ILE A 21 13.51 -3.10 -12.56
CA ILE A 21 12.67 -2.05 -11.94
C ILE A 21 11.19 -2.28 -12.26
N THR A 22 10.86 -2.69 -13.48
CA THR A 22 9.47 -2.87 -13.90
C THR A 22 8.84 -4.08 -13.20
N LYS A 23 9.60 -5.18 -13.08
CA LYS A 23 9.16 -6.36 -12.31
C LYS A 23 8.94 -6.03 -10.84
N LEU A 24 9.85 -5.24 -10.26
CA LEU A 24 9.71 -4.76 -8.88
C LEU A 24 8.48 -3.87 -8.70
N ALA A 25 8.25 -2.93 -9.63
CA ALA A 25 7.08 -2.07 -9.62
C ALA A 25 5.78 -2.87 -9.75
N ALA A 26 5.78 -3.96 -10.53
CA ALA A 26 4.64 -4.87 -10.60
C ALA A 26 4.32 -5.46 -9.22
N VAL A 27 5.33 -6.02 -8.52
CA VAL A 27 5.16 -6.57 -7.16
C VAL A 27 4.59 -5.53 -6.21
N VAL A 28 5.16 -4.31 -6.20
CA VAL A 28 4.65 -3.21 -5.36
C VAL A 28 3.20 -2.87 -5.70
N ALA A 29 2.85 -2.76 -6.98
CA ALA A 29 1.47 -2.49 -7.40
C ALA A 29 0.49 -3.58 -6.91
N HIS A 30 0.95 -4.84 -6.86
CA HIS A 30 0.13 -5.94 -6.37
C HIS A 30 -0.07 -5.93 -4.86
N GLU A 31 0.96 -5.55 -4.10
CA GLU A 31 1.02 -5.81 -2.66
C GLU A 31 0.91 -4.56 -1.77
N HIS A 32 0.94 -3.34 -2.30
CA HIS A 32 0.92 -2.11 -1.48
C HIS A 32 -0.36 -1.90 -0.63
N HIS A 33 -1.39 -2.72 -0.84
CA HIS A 33 -2.59 -2.77 0.01
C HIS A 33 -2.69 -4.01 0.90
N GLU A 34 -1.66 -4.85 0.91
CA GLU A 34 -1.47 -5.86 1.95
C GLU A 34 -1.19 -5.18 3.29
N LYS A 35 -1.60 -5.83 4.37
CA LYS A 35 -1.45 -5.33 5.74
C LYS A 35 -0.62 -6.29 6.56
N TRP A 36 0.14 -5.77 7.51
CA TRP A 36 1.09 -6.59 8.27
C TRP A 36 0.41 -7.74 9.01
N ASP A 37 -0.83 -7.55 9.49
CA ASP A 37 -1.62 -8.55 10.20
C ASP A 37 -2.29 -9.61 9.32
N GLY A 38 -2.26 -9.45 7.99
CA GLY A 38 -2.91 -10.33 7.02
C GLY A 38 -4.37 -9.97 6.71
N THR A 39 -4.86 -8.80 7.12
CA THR A 39 -6.23 -8.34 6.80
C THR A 39 -6.32 -7.49 5.52
N GLY A 40 -5.20 -7.37 4.81
CA GLY A 40 -5.07 -6.62 3.57
C GLY A 40 -5.65 -7.33 2.35
N TYR A 41 -5.27 -6.90 1.15
CA TYR A 41 -5.69 -7.51 -0.11
C TYR A 41 -4.61 -7.26 -1.17
N PRO A 42 -4.54 -8.06 -2.26
CA PRO A 42 -5.52 -9.07 -2.71
C PRO A 42 -5.34 -10.48 -2.12
N ASN A 43 -4.17 -10.82 -1.62
CA ASN A 43 -3.79 -12.19 -1.25
C ASN A 43 -3.84 -12.44 0.26
N ASN A 44 -3.99 -11.40 1.09
CA ASN A 44 -3.99 -11.49 2.56
C ASN A 44 -2.63 -11.97 3.08
N LEU A 45 -1.54 -11.49 2.46
CA LEU A 45 -0.17 -11.78 2.88
C LEU A 45 0.08 -11.18 4.26
N LYS A 46 0.94 -11.82 5.06
CA LYS A 46 1.20 -11.44 6.44
C LYS A 46 2.69 -11.22 6.70
N GLY A 47 3.00 -10.16 7.44
CA GLY A 47 4.36 -9.88 7.89
C GLY A 47 5.38 -9.84 6.76
N GLU A 48 6.34 -10.76 6.80
CA GLU A 48 7.45 -10.82 5.84
C GLU A 48 7.11 -11.50 4.52
N ASP A 49 5.93 -12.13 4.42
CA ASP A 49 5.42 -12.62 3.13
C ASP A 49 5.11 -11.46 2.17
N ILE A 50 4.95 -10.24 2.69
CA ILE A 50 4.80 -9.01 1.92
C ILE A 50 6.17 -8.50 1.50
N HIS A 51 6.34 -8.21 0.21
CA HIS A 51 7.59 -7.67 -0.32
C HIS A 51 8.00 -6.38 0.41
N LEU A 52 9.29 -6.25 0.73
CA LEU A 52 9.81 -5.12 1.52
C LEU A 52 9.41 -3.75 0.96
N PHE A 53 9.52 -3.55 -0.35
CA PHE A 53 9.13 -2.29 -0.97
C PHE A 53 7.62 -2.06 -0.98
N ALA A 54 6.80 -3.11 -1.00
CA ALA A 54 5.35 -2.95 -0.87
C ALA A 54 4.99 -2.46 0.54
N ARG A 55 5.64 -2.99 1.59
CA ARG A 55 5.51 -2.50 2.96
C ARG A 55 5.90 -1.02 3.10
N ILE A 56 7.02 -0.62 2.49
CA ILE A 56 7.48 0.78 2.50
C ILE A 56 6.46 1.69 1.79
N VAL A 57 5.96 1.27 0.62
CA VAL A 57 4.99 2.06 -0.16
C VAL A 57 3.64 2.14 0.54
N ALA A 58 3.17 1.08 1.19
CA ALA A 58 1.92 1.10 1.97
C ALA A 58 1.96 2.20 3.06
N ILE A 59 3.10 2.34 3.76
CA ILE A 59 3.32 3.40 4.75
C ILE A 59 3.30 4.77 4.08
N ALA A 60 4.05 4.94 2.98
CA ALA A 60 4.15 6.21 2.28
C ALA A 60 2.80 6.68 1.70
N ASP A 61 2.04 5.76 1.09
CA ASP A 61 0.73 6.03 0.49
C ASP A 61 -0.28 6.48 1.54
N VAL A 62 -0.34 5.77 2.68
CA VAL A 62 -1.24 6.16 3.79
C VAL A 62 -0.81 7.48 4.42
N PHE A 63 0.49 7.71 4.62
CA PHE A 63 1.00 8.96 5.18
C PHE A 63 0.59 10.17 4.33
N ASP A 64 0.82 10.10 3.01
CA ASP A 64 0.42 11.14 2.06
C ASP A 64 -1.09 11.33 2.01
N ALA A 65 -1.85 10.23 1.95
CA ALA A 65 -3.30 10.26 1.95
C ALA A 65 -3.90 10.87 3.23
N LEU A 66 -3.24 10.72 4.38
CA LEU A 66 -3.71 11.30 5.63
C LEU A 66 -3.44 12.80 5.73
N LEU A 67 -2.28 13.26 5.26
CA LEU A 67 -1.87 14.68 5.26
C LEU A 67 -2.50 15.52 4.15
N THR A 68 -3.05 14.89 3.12
CA THR A 68 -3.63 15.60 1.98
C THR A 68 -5.12 15.88 2.18
N GLU A 69 -5.55 17.12 1.89
CA GLU A 69 -6.97 17.47 1.86
C GLU A 69 -7.66 16.82 0.64
N ARG A 70 -8.83 16.24 0.87
CA ARG A 70 -9.67 15.61 -0.16
C ARG A 70 -11.08 16.18 -0.05
N CYS A 71 -11.86 16.11 -1.13
CA CYS A 71 -13.21 16.66 -1.18
C CYS A 71 -14.17 16.14 -0.08
N TYR A 72 -13.86 15.00 0.56
CA TYR A 72 -14.63 14.40 1.64
C TYR A 72 -13.92 14.40 3.00
N LYS A 73 -12.69 14.91 3.10
CA LYS A 73 -11.86 14.81 4.31
C LYS A 73 -10.84 15.94 4.38
N ARG A 74 -10.81 16.66 5.50
CA ARG A 74 -9.72 17.60 5.80
C ARG A 74 -8.37 16.87 5.95
N ALA A 75 -7.29 17.55 5.61
CA ALA A 75 -5.95 17.11 5.95
C ALA A 75 -5.81 16.90 7.47
N TRP A 76 -5.12 15.84 7.88
CA TRP A 76 -4.68 15.68 9.25
C TRP A 76 -3.43 16.51 9.52
N THR A 77 -3.21 16.87 10.78
CA THR A 77 -1.93 17.40 11.24
C THR A 77 -0.88 16.29 11.32
N ILE A 78 0.39 16.65 11.26
CA ILE A 78 1.50 15.69 11.39
C ILE A 78 1.40 14.88 12.69
N ASN A 79 1.00 15.52 13.80
CA ASN A 79 0.86 14.83 15.09
C ASN A 79 -0.24 13.76 15.07
N GLU A 80 -1.41 14.06 14.50
CA GLU A 80 -2.50 13.09 14.34
C GLU A 80 -2.04 11.88 13.49
N VAL A 81 -1.27 12.13 12.42
CA VAL A 81 -0.73 11.06 11.57
C VAL A 81 0.26 10.20 12.34
N VAL A 82 1.21 10.80 13.04
CA VAL A 82 2.21 10.07 13.84
C VAL A 82 1.54 9.22 14.92
N ASP A 83 0.54 9.75 15.62
CA ASP A 83 -0.17 9.00 16.66
C ASP A 83 -0.99 7.85 16.08
N TRP A 84 -1.55 8.02 14.89
CA TRP A 84 -2.21 6.94 14.15
C TRP A 84 -1.24 5.83 13.74
N PHE A 85 -0.04 6.17 13.22
CA PHE A 85 0.97 5.17 12.87
C PHE A 85 1.47 4.38 14.09
N LYS A 86 1.58 5.01 15.27
CA LYS A 86 1.88 4.29 16.51
C LYS A 86 0.78 3.30 16.88
N LEU A 87 -0.48 3.67 16.68
CA LEU A 87 -1.62 2.81 16.98
C LEU A 87 -1.71 1.60 16.03
N GLU A 88 -1.38 1.80 14.76
CA GLU A 88 -1.43 0.77 13.71
C GLU A 88 -0.14 -0.03 13.58
N GLN A 89 0.88 0.23 14.41
CA GLN A 89 2.13 -0.50 14.36
C GLN A 89 1.91 -2.01 14.55
N GLY A 90 2.37 -2.80 13.58
CA GLY A 90 2.24 -4.27 13.60
C GLY A 90 0.86 -4.78 13.19
N LYS A 91 -0.02 -3.92 12.66
CA LYS A 91 -1.27 -4.27 11.98
C LYS A 91 -1.12 -4.06 10.48
#